data_AF-A0A2V5N3W0-F1
#
_entry.id   AF-A0A2V5N3W0-F1
#
_cell.length_a   1.000
_cell.length_b   1.000
_cell.length_c   1.000
_cell.angle_alpha   90.00
_cell.angle_beta   90.00
_cell.angle_gamma   90.00
#
_symmetry.space_group_name_H-M   'P 1'
#
loop_
_entity.id
_entity.type
_entity.pdbx_description
1 polymer ?
#
loop_
_entity_poly.entity_id
_entity_poly.type
_entity_poly.pdbx_seq_one_letter_code
_entity_poly.pdbx_strand_id
1 'polypeptide(L)'
;MVKADRHLRFGWWSLLVFLSLGLTLESLHGFKVGWYLDVGNEVRRLMFTLAHAHGTLLALVNIAAGLTARNVDGFELRPSVSFALIWAAILLPAGFFLGGIVIYDGDPGLGVWLVPVGALLLFYGVVRVALDLSNLR
;
A
#
# COMPACT_ATOMS: atom_id res chain seq x y z
N MET A 1 -5.37 -6.35 -21.82
CA MET A 1 -5.23 -7.58 -20.99
C MET A 1 -3.96 -7.66 -20.15
N VAL A 2 -2.74 -7.63 -20.71
CA VAL A 2 -1.47 -7.87 -19.96
C VAL A 2 -1.32 -7.06 -18.66
N LYS A 3 -1.66 -5.76 -18.67
CA LYS A 3 -1.57 -4.91 -17.47
C LYS A 3 -2.61 -5.28 -16.41
N ALA A 4 -3.83 -5.63 -16.84
CA ALA A 4 -4.87 -6.04 -15.92
C ALA A 4 -4.47 -7.32 -15.16
N ASP A 5 -3.89 -8.29 -15.88
CA ASP A 5 -3.39 -9.53 -15.29
C ASP A 5 -2.24 -9.26 -14.31
N ARG A 6 -1.35 -8.32 -14.66
CA ARG A 6 -0.28 -7.87 -13.76
C ARG A 6 -0.84 -7.28 -12.47
N HIS A 7 -1.84 -6.39 -12.55
CA HIS A 7 -2.45 -5.77 -11.37
C HIS A 7 -3.17 -6.78 -10.48
N LEU A 8 -3.84 -7.77 -11.07
CA LEU A 8 -4.47 -8.85 -10.31
C LEU A 8 -3.44 -9.70 -9.58
N ARG A 9 -2.40 -10.17 -10.29
CA ARG A 9 -1.33 -10.98 -9.67
C ARG A 9 -0.62 -10.19 -8.57
N PHE A 10 -0.22 -8.96 -8.87
CA PHE A 10 0.46 -8.09 -7.91
C PHE A 10 -0.43 -7.80 -6.69
N GLY A 11 -1.71 -7.51 -6.91
CA GLY A 11 -2.67 -7.24 -5.85
C GLY A 11 -2.89 -8.44 -4.94
N TRP A 12 -3.09 -9.65 -5.49
CA TRP A 12 -3.26 -10.86 -4.67
C TRP A 12 -2.00 -11.26 -3.90
N TRP A 13 -0.82 -11.16 -4.53
CA TRP A 13 0.44 -11.40 -3.82
C TRP A 13 0.71 -10.37 -2.73
N SER A 14 0.46 -9.09 -3.02
CA SER A 14 0.55 -8.02 -2.01
C SER A 14 -0.42 -8.26 -0.86
N LEU A 15 -1.66 -8.66 -1.15
CA LEU A 15 -2.66 -8.96 -0.13
C LEU A 15 -2.20 -10.09 0.78
N LEU A 16 -1.66 -11.18 0.23
CA LEU A 16 -1.08 -12.28 1.01
C LEU A 16 0.05 -11.81 1.93
N VAL A 17 0.95 -10.97 1.42
CA VAL A 17 2.04 -10.38 2.22
C VAL A 17 1.50 -9.55 3.38
N PHE A 18 0.55 -8.64 3.12
CA PHE A 18 0.03 -7.76 4.17
C PHE A 18 -0.89 -8.48 5.15
N LEU A 19 -1.61 -9.52 4.75
CA LEU A 19 -2.31 -10.42 5.67
C LEU A 19 -1.32 -11.14 6.61
N SER A 20 -0.21 -11.63 6.06
CA SER A 20 0.84 -12.27 6.86
C SER A 20 1.49 -11.30 7.85
N LEU A 21 1.69 -10.05 7.42
CA LEU A 21 2.15 -8.97 8.31
C LEU A 21 1.12 -8.71 9.42
N GLY A 22 -0.16 -8.58 9.08
CA GLY A 22 -1.24 -8.39 10.07
C GLY A 22 -1.25 -9.49 11.13
N LEU A 23 -1.21 -10.76 10.69
CA LEU A 23 -1.11 -11.92 11.57
C LEU A 23 0.12 -11.84 12.50
N THR A 24 1.26 -11.38 11.97
CA THR A 24 2.48 -11.19 12.76
C THR A 24 2.28 -10.09 13.81
N LEU A 25 1.73 -8.94 13.43
CA LEU A 25 1.50 -7.82 14.35
C LEU A 25 0.50 -8.19 15.45
N GLU A 26 -0.58 -8.89 15.11
CA GLU A 26 -1.55 -9.42 16.07
C GLU A 26 -0.92 -10.45 17.00
N SER A 27 -0.03 -11.31 16.49
CA SER A 27 0.72 -12.26 17.33
C SER A 27 1.64 -11.54 18.31
N LEU A 28 2.41 -10.55 17.86
CA LEU A 28 3.26 -9.72 18.73
C LEU A 28 2.42 -9.04 19.82
N HIS A 29 1.22 -8.58 19.47
CA HIS A 29 0.28 -7.99 20.41
C HIS A 29 -0.27 -9.04 21.41
N GLY A 30 -0.72 -10.20 20.93
CA GLY A 30 -1.31 -11.26 21.75
C GLY A 30 -0.32 -11.89 22.72
N PHE A 31 0.93 -12.09 22.30
CA PHE A 31 2.02 -12.58 23.15
C PHE A 31 2.69 -11.48 23.98
N LYS A 32 2.23 -10.22 23.87
CA LYS A 32 2.75 -9.07 24.60
C LYS A 32 4.27 -8.89 24.48
N VAL A 33 4.78 -9.00 23.26
CA VAL A 33 6.22 -8.87 23.00
C VAL A 33 6.65 -7.42 23.27
N GLY A 34 7.54 -7.20 24.26
CA GLY A 34 7.94 -5.87 24.72
C GLY A 34 8.54 -4.97 23.63
N TRP A 35 9.30 -5.56 22.70
CA TRP A 35 9.82 -4.85 21.51
C TRP A 35 8.73 -4.15 20.66
N TYR A 36 7.48 -4.61 20.74
CA TYR A 36 6.34 -4.03 20.04
C TYR A 36 5.34 -3.29 20.97
N LEU A 37 5.17 -3.75 22.21
CA LEU A 37 4.14 -3.22 23.12
C LEU A 37 4.65 -2.30 24.24
N ASP A 38 5.94 -2.27 24.55
CA ASP A 38 6.44 -1.39 25.60
C ASP A 38 6.12 0.08 25.30
N VAL A 39 6.02 0.91 26.34
CA VAL A 39 5.60 2.32 26.26
C VAL A 39 6.50 3.14 25.32
N GLY A 40 7.78 2.78 25.16
CA GLY A 40 8.69 3.45 24.23
C GLY A 40 8.45 3.11 22.73
N ASN A 41 7.57 2.15 22.43
CA ASN A 41 7.40 1.59 21.08
C ASN A 41 6.09 2.02 20.40
N GLU A 42 5.40 3.06 20.89
CA GLU A 42 4.12 3.52 20.32
C GLU A 42 4.26 3.91 18.84
N VAL A 43 5.35 4.60 18.48
CA VAL A 43 5.60 5.06 17.11
C VAL A 43 5.88 3.88 16.18
N ARG A 44 6.65 2.89 16.63
CA ARG A 44 6.88 1.63 15.89
C ARG A 44 5.56 0.93 15.64
N ARG A 45 4.73 0.82 16.67
CA ARG A 45 3.42 0.19 16.60
C ARG A 45 2.51 0.92 15.62
N LEU A 46 2.44 2.25 15.70
CA LEU A 46 1.69 3.08 14.75
C LEU A 46 2.19 2.90 13.31
N MET A 47 3.49 3.00 13.10
CA MET A 47 4.11 2.87 11.77
C MET A 47 3.84 1.49 11.15
N PHE A 48 3.96 0.41 11.92
CA PHE A 48 3.65 -0.93 11.42
C PHE A 48 2.16 -1.13 11.14
N THR A 49 1.28 -0.56 11.97
CA THR A 49 -0.17 -0.56 11.70
C THR A 49 -0.49 0.21 10.41
N LEU A 50 0.11 1.39 10.21
CA LEU A 50 -0.07 2.17 8.98
C LEU A 50 0.45 1.42 7.75
N ALA A 51 1.60 0.75 7.87
CA ALA A 51 2.16 -0.09 6.81
C ALA A 51 1.20 -1.23 6.43
N HIS A 52 0.70 -1.97 7.42
CA HIS A 52 -0.27 -3.05 7.21
C HIS A 52 -1.57 -2.53 6.58
N ALA A 53 -2.15 -1.47 7.13
CA ALA A 53 -3.42 -0.91 6.66
C ALA A 53 -3.31 -0.40 5.21
N HIS A 54 -2.31 0.43 4.90
CA HIS A 54 -2.13 0.97 3.55
C HIS A 54 -1.72 -0.11 2.56
N GLY A 55 -0.88 -1.06 2.97
CA GLY A 55 -0.51 -2.18 2.12
C GLY A 55 -1.70 -3.05 1.72
N THR A 56 -2.57 -3.37 2.68
CA THR A 56 -3.81 -4.14 2.45
C THR A 56 -4.76 -3.37 1.53
N LEU A 57 -5.02 -2.10 1.83
CA LEU A 57 -5.89 -1.25 1.01
C LEU A 57 -5.36 -1.15 -0.43
N LEU A 58 -4.06 -0.89 -0.61
CA LEU A 58 -3.48 -0.70 -1.93
C LEU A 58 -3.35 -2.00 -2.73
N ALA A 59 -3.25 -3.14 -2.05
CA ALA A 59 -3.41 -4.45 -2.68
C ALA A 59 -4.82 -4.58 -3.28
N LEU A 60 -5.86 -4.22 -2.52
CA LEU A 60 -7.25 -4.21 -3.02
C LEU A 60 -7.46 -3.20 -4.14
N VAL A 61 -6.87 -2.01 -4.07
CA VAL A 61 -6.91 -1.00 -5.16
C VAL A 61 -6.31 -1.57 -6.45
N ASN A 62 -5.21 -2.32 -6.36
CA ASN A 62 -4.61 -2.98 -7.53
C ASN A 62 -5.52 -4.08 -8.09
N ILE A 63 -6.13 -4.90 -7.23
CA ILE A 63 -7.12 -5.90 -7.67
C ILE A 63 -8.29 -5.20 -8.39
N ALA A 64 -8.85 -4.16 -7.79
CA ALA A 64 -9.94 -3.38 -8.35
C ALA A 64 -9.55 -2.78 -9.72
N ALA A 65 -8.38 -2.15 -9.82
CA ALA A 65 -7.90 -1.59 -11.09
C ALA A 65 -7.76 -2.67 -12.19
N GLY A 66 -7.26 -3.85 -11.84
CA GLY A 66 -7.19 -5.00 -12.74
C GLY A 66 -8.57 -5.51 -13.18
N LEU A 67 -9.54 -5.58 -12.27
CA LEU A 67 -10.92 -5.96 -12.58
C LEU A 67 -11.61 -4.89 -13.45
N THR A 68 -11.45 -3.60 -13.15
CA THR A 68 -12.02 -2.51 -13.94
C THR A 68 -11.53 -2.58 -15.39
N ALA A 69 -10.22 -2.74 -15.62
CA ALA A 69 -9.66 -2.85 -16.97
C ALA A 69 -9.97 -4.17 -17.70
N ARG A 70 -10.56 -5.17 -17.04
CA ARG A 70 -11.07 -6.37 -17.70
C ARG A 70 -12.56 -6.27 -18.06
N ASN A 71 -13.33 -5.55 -17.28
CA ASN A 71 -14.79 -5.61 -17.32
C ASN A 71 -15.47 -4.32 -17.79
N VAL A 72 -14.74 -3.20 -17.88
CA VAL A 72 -15.27 -1.94 -18.41
C VAL A 72 -14.83 -1.78 -19.86
N ASP A 73 -15.80 -1.87 -20.77
CA ASP A 73 -15.55 -1.69 -22.21
C ASP A 73 -15.01 -0.29 -22.50
N GLY A 74 -14.01 -0.22 -23.39
CA GLY A 74 -13.33 1.04 -23.75
C GLY A 74 -12.35 1.56 -22.70
N PHE A 75 -12.32 1.00 -21.48
CA PHE A 75 -11.34 1.41 -20.46
C PHE A 75 -10.03 0.63 -20.58
N GLU A 76 -8.92 1.36 -20.78
CA GLU A 76 -7.59 0.79 -20.72
C GLU A 76 -6.71 1.42 -19.64
N LEU A 77 -6.04 0.56 -18.86
CA LEU A 77 -5.04 0.99 -17.90
C LEU A 77 -3.80 1.56 -18.60
N ARG A 78 -3.66 2.88 -18.60
CA ARG A 78 -2.50 3.59 -19.17
C ARG A 78 -1.20 3.13 -18.49
N PRO A 79 -0.06 3.06 -19.21
CA PRO A 79 1.22 2.63 -18.61
C PRO A 79 1.62 3.48 -17.40
N SER A 80 1.44 4.80 -17.46
CA SER A 80 1.80 5.71 -16.36
C SER A 80 0.93 5.51 -15.12
N VAL A 81 -0.37 5.27 -15.31
CA VAL A 81 -1.31 4.98 -14.22
C VAL A 81 -0.97 3.65 -13.57
N SER A 82 -0.71 2.63 -14.39
CA SER A 82 -0.31 1.32 -13.90
C SER A 82 0.99 1.35 -13.10
N PHE A 83 1.99 2.09 -13.59
CA PHE A 83 3.23 2.35 -12.87
C PHE A 83 2.97 3.04 -11.54
N ALA A 84 2.18 4.12 -11.55
CA ALA A 84 1.89 4.91 -10.35
C ALA A 84 1.18 4.10 -9.26
N LEU A 85 0.18 3.29 -9.62
CA LEU A 85 -0.57 2.46 -8.67
C LEU A 85 0.28 1.34 -8.06
N ILE A 86 1.16 0.70 -8.85
CA ILE A 86 2.07 -0.34 -8.34
C ILE A 86 3.11 0.28 -7.41
N TRP A 87 3.75 1.39 -7.82
CA TRP A 87 4.78 2.03 -7.00
C TRP A 87 4.21 2.70 -5.76
N ALA A 88 3.01 3.27 -5.81
CA ALA A 88 2.30 3.71 -4.62
C ALA A 88 2.08 2.57 -3.62
N ALA A 89 1.64 1.40 -4.11
CA ALA A 89 1.42 0.21 -3.30
C ALA A 89 2.70 -0.39 -2.70
N ILE A 90 3.88 -0.02 -3.21
CA ILE A 90 5.17 -0.40 -2.64
C ILE A 90 5.65 0.68 -1.67
N LEU A 91 5.76 1.93 -2.13
CA LEU A 91 6.43 3.02 -1.41
C LEU A 91 5.68 3.45 -0.16
N LEU A 92 4.35 3.50 -0.17
CA LEU A 92 3.56 3.88 1.01
C LEU A 92 3.75 2.90 2.16
N PRO A 93 3.41 1.61 2.03
CA PRO A 93 3.58 0.67 3.13
C PRO A 93 5.05 0.44 3.48
N ALA A 94 5.97 0.40 2.50
CA ALA A 94 7.40 0.29 2.79
C ALA A 94 7.91 1.51 3.56
N GLY A 95 7.48 2.72 3.22
CA GLY A 95 7.87 3.94 3.92
C GLY A 95 7.44 3.94 5.37
N PHE A 96 6.19 3.58 5.65
CA PHE A 96 5.71 3.40 7.02
C PHE A 96 6.49 2.28 7.73
N PHE A 97 6.65 1.11 7.10
CA PHE A 97 7.34 -0.01 7.73
C PHE A 97 8.79 0.35 8.09
N LEU A 98 9.55 0.91 7.16
CA LEU A 98 10.93 1.34 7.38
C LEU A 98 11.02 2.48 8.40
N GLY A 99 10.06 3.41 8.40
CA GLY A 99 9.94 4.45 9.43
C GLY A 99 9.66 3.90 10.82
N GLY A 100 9.09 2.69 10.92
CA GLY A 100 8.88 2.00 12.19
C GLY A 100 10.06 1.15 12.67
N ILE A 101 11.09 0.89 11.86
CA ILE A 101 12.24 0.05 12.26
C ILE A 101 13.16 0.81 13.21
N VAL A 102 13.55 2.03 12.83
CA VAL A 102 14.41 2.93 13.61
C VAL A 102 13.57 4.12 14.04
N ILE A 103 13.61 4.48 15.32
CA ILE A 103 12.87 5.62 15.90
C ILE A 103 13.89 6.60 16.47
N TYR A 104 13.66 7.89 16.27
CA TYR A 104 14.51 8.98 16.78
C TYR A 104 13.67 9.86 17.70
N ASP A 105 13.90 9.80 19.01
CA ASP A 105 13.22 10.66 20.00
C ASP A 105 11.68 10.73 19.88
N GLY A 106 11.05 9.62 19.47
CA GLY A 106 9.60 9.55 19.25
C GLY A 106 9.16 9.86 17.82
N ASP A 107 10.08 10.18 16.91
CA ASP A 107 9.81 10.37 15.49
C ASP A 107 10.12 9.11 14.66
N PRO A 108 9.39 8.87 13.57
CA PRO A 108 9.67 7.76 12.66
C PRO A 108 11.02 7.96 11.98
N GLY A 109 11.68 6.85 11.65
CA GLY A 109 12.93 6.85 10.91
C GLY A 109 12.80 7.38 9.49
N LEU A 110 13.96 7.59 8.84
CA LEU A 110 14.06 8.20 7.51
C LEU A 110 13.27 7.47 6.41
N GLY A 111 12.90 6.20 6.61
CA GLY A 111 12.03 5.47 5.69
C GLY A 111 10.69 6.18 5.42
N VAL A 112 10.18 6.97 6.37
CA VAL A 112 8.93 7.72 6.23
C VAL A 112 8.94 8.69 5.04
N TRP A 113 10.11 9.14 4.58
CA TRP A 113 10.24 10.03 3.41
C TRP A 113 9.78 9.40 2.09
N LEU A 114 9.63 8.07 2.03
CA LEU A 114 9.02 7.40 0.87
C LEU A 114 7.50 7.62 0.79
N VAL A 115 6.85 7.87 1.94
CA VAL A 115 5.39 8.05 2.05
C VAL A 115 4.87 9.20 1.17
N PRO A 116 5.41 10.43 1.22
CA PRO A 116 4.91 11.52 0.36
C PRO A 116 5.07 11.21 -1.13
N VAL A 117 6.15 10.55 -1.54
CA VAL A 117 6.35 10.14 -2.94
C VAL A 117 5.28 9.12 -3.36
N GLY A 118 5.06 8.10 -2.53
CA GLY A 118 4.01 7.11 -2.78
C GLY A 118 2.59 7.71 -2.78
N ALA A 119 2.33 8.69 -1.91
CA ALA A 119 1.05 9.39 -1.84
C ALA A 119 0.77 10.20 -3.12
N LEU A 120 1.76 10.92 -3.65
CA LEU A 120 1.63 11.67 -4.90
C LEU A 120 1.37 10.74 -6.10
N LEU A 121 2.06 9.60 -6.16
CA LEU A 121 1.82 8.58 -7.19
C LEU A 121 0.41 8.00 -7.08
N LEU A 122 -0.04 7.68 -5.87
CA LEU A 122 -1.40 7.19 -5.64
C LEU A 122 -2.43 8.20 -6.12
N PHE A 123 -2.28 9.45 -5.70
CA PHE A 123 -3.19 10.54 -6.05
C PHE A 123 -3.28 10.71 -7.57
N TYR A 124 -2.13 10.77 -8.25
CA TYR A 124 -2.08 10.81 -9.71
C TYR A 124 -2.79 9.60 -10.35
N GLY A 125 -2.48 8.39 -9.89
CA GLY A 125 -3.05 7.15 -10.42
C GLY A 125 -4.57 7.12 -10.31
N VAL A 126 -5.10 7.44 -9.12
CA VAL A 126 -6.55 7.44 -8.85
C VAL A 126 -7.28 8.54 -9.63
N VAL A 127 -6.75 9.77 -9.64
CA VAL A 127 -7.34 10.87 -10.41
C VAL A 127 -7.40 10.53 -11.90
N ARG A 128 -6.34 9.94 -12.46
CA ARG A 128 -6.33 9.53 -13.86
C ARG A 128 -7.34 8.43 -14.17
N VAL A 129 -7.47 7.41 -13.31
CA VAL A 129 -8.52 6.40 -13.48
C VAL A 129 -9.91 7.04 -13.47
N ALA A 130 -10.18 7.94 -12.53
CA ALA A 130 -11.47 8.63 -12.43
C ALA A 130 -11.78 9.48 -13.66
N LEU A 131 -10.80 10.23 -14.17
CA LEU A 131 -10.94 11.05 -15.38
C LEU A 131 -11.14 10.17 -16.63
N ASP A 132 -10.32 9.13 -16.79
CA ASP A 132 -10.38 8.25 -17.95
C ASP A 132 -11.76 7.56 -18.00
N LEU A 133 -12.29 7.05 -16.88
CA LEU A 133 -13.64 6.50 -16.79
C LEU A 133 -14.74 7.54 -17.07
N SER A 134 -14.57 8.78 -16.62
CA SER A 134 -15.56 9.85 -16.85
C SER A 134 -15.67 10.26 -18.32
N ASN A 135 -14.62 10.01 -19.11
CA ASN A 135 -14.55 10.32 -20.53
C ASN A 135 -15.05 9.18 -21.44
N LEU A 136 -15.39 8.00 -20.90
CA LEU A 136 -15.95 6.87 -21.65
C LEU A 136 -17.45 7.01 -21.93
N ARG A 137 -17.99 8.22 -21.81
CA ARG A 137 -19.39 8.53 -22.13
C ARG A 137 -19.70 8.27 -23.60
#